data_AF-A0A2A4PLE3-F1
#
_entry.id   AF-A0A2A4PLE3-F1
#
_cell.length_a   1.000
_cell.length_b   1.000
_cell.length_c   1.000
_cell.angle_alpha   90.00
_cell.angle_beta   90.00
_cell.angle_gamma   90.00
#
_symmetry.space_group_name_H-M   'P 1'
#
loop_
_entity.id
_entity.type
_entity.pdbx_description
1 polymer ?
#
loop_
_entity_poly.entity_id
_entity_poly.type
_entity_poly.pdbx_seq_one_letter_code
_entity_poly.pdbx_strand_id
1 'polypeptide(L)' 'FGTGAIDNDLIAKLVDEHFDLRPKALIAELDLLRPIYQQTAAYGHFGRELADFTWERTDKADALRSAAGI' A
#
# COMPACT_ATOMS: atom_id res chain seq x y z
N PHE A 1 8.32 10.36 14.36
CA PHE A 1 7.04 10.81 14.96
C PHE A 1 6.63 10.01 16.21
N GLY A 2 7.29 8.90 16.57
CA GLY A 2 7.14 8.30 17.91
C GLY A 2 5.83 7.54 18.18
N THR A 3 5.07 7.22 17.14
CA THR A 3 3.75 6.58 17.24
C THR A 3 3.75 5.09 16.88
N GLY A 4 4.91 4.52 16.54
CA GLY A 4 5.03 3.11 16.16
C GLY A 4 4.79 2.18 17.36
N ALA A 5 4.00 1.12 17.16
CA ALA A 5 3.81 0.06 18.15
C ALA A 5 4.98 -0.92 18.22
N ILE A 6 5.81 -0.94 17.18
CA ILE A 6 7.00 -1.79 17.02
C ILE A 6 8.17 -0.93 16.53
N ASP A 7 9.38 -1.50 16.57
CA ASP A 7 10.60 -0.85 16.10
C ASP A 7 10.56 -0.54 14.60
N ASN A 8 11.17 0.57 14.18
CA ASN A 8 11.20 0.99 12.78
C ASN A 8 11.93 -0.01 11.87
N ASP A 9 12.96 -0.70 12.38
CA ASP A 9 13.70 -1.70 11.62
C ASP A 9 12.82 -2.94 11.36
N LEU A 10 11.96 -3.29 12.33
CA LEU A 10 10.96 -4.33 12.13
C LEU A 10 9.89 -3.89 11.12
N ILE A 11 9.44 -2.63 11.18
CA ILE A 11 8.53 -2.08 10.16
C ILE A 11 9.14 -2.19 8.77
N ALA A 12 10.40 -1.75 8.59
CA ALA A 12 11.09 -1.82 7.30
C ALA A 12 11.19 -3.26 6.79
N LYS A 13 11.54 -4.22 7.67
CA LYS A 13 11.58 -5.64 7.33
C LYS A 13 10.22 -6.18 6.88
N LEU A 14 9.14 -5.82 7.58
CA LEU A 14 7.78 -6.22 7.20
C LEU A 14 7.35 -5.60 5.88
N VAL A 15 7.81 -4.39 5.54
CA VAL A 15 7.59 -3.82 4.20
C VAL A 15 8.25 -4.69 3.13
N ASP A 16 9.52 -5.06 3.30
CA ASP A 16 10.24 -5.88 2.33
C ASP A 16 9.64 -7.30 2.18
N GLU A 17 9.10 -7.86 3.27
CA GLU A 17 8.48 -9.20 3.26
C GLU A 17 7.08 -9.20 2.60
N HIS A 18 6.32 -8.11 2.71
CA HIS A 18 4.91 -8.07 2.28
C HIS A 18 4.66 -7.31 0.98
N PHE A 19 5.63 -6.51 0.52
CA PHE A 19 5.51 -5.69 -0.69
C PHE A 19 6.68 -5.95 -1.62
N ASP A 20 6.39 -6.37 -2.86
CA ASP A 20 7.41 -6.45 -3.89
C ASP A 20 7.55 -5.09 -4.59
N LEU A 21 8.51 -4.29 -4.12
CA LEU A 21 8.73 -2.91 -4.57
C LEU A 21 9.39 -2.80 -5.95
N ARG A 22 9.61 -3.91 -6.67
CA ARG A 22 10.12 -3.86 -8.05
C ARG A 22 9.05 -3.25 -8.98
N PRO A 23 9.43 -2.43 -9.99
CA PRO A 23 8.46 -1.71 -10.82
C PRO A 23 7.37 -2.59 -11.45
N LYS A 24 7.74 -3.76 -11.97
CA LYS A 24 6.80 -4.70 -12.60
C LYS A 24 5.82 -5.32 -11.58
N ALA A 25 6.29 -5.58 -10.36
CA ALA A 25 5.46 -6.19 -9.33
C ALA A 25 4.43 -5.18 -8.81
N LEU A 26 4.83 -3.92 -8.57
CA LEU A 26 3.90 -2.84 -8.23
C LEU A 26 2.81 -2.65 -9.28
N ILE A 27 3.17 -2.67 -10.58
CA ILE A 27 2.20 -2.59 -11.67
C ILE A 27 1.18 -3.73 -11.61
N ALA A 28 1.62 -4.95 -11.31
CA ALA A 28 0.76 -6.12 -11.23
C ALA A 28 -0.12 -6.11 -9.98
N GLU A 29 0.47 -5.83 -8.81
CA GLU A 29 -0.21 -5.85 -7.50
C GLU A 29 -1.28 -4.75 -7.37
N LEU A 30 -0.99 -3.57 -7.90
CA LEU A 30 -1.92 -2.45 -7.94
C LEU A 30 -2.76 -2.44 -9.23
N ASP A 31 -2.63 -3.43 -10.11
CA ASP A 31 -3.38 -3.52 -11.37
C ASP A 31 -3.41 -2.19 -12.15
N LEU A 32 -2.21 -1.68 -12.48
CA LEU A 32 -2.03 -0.29 -12.98
C LEU A 32 -2.15 -0.15 -14.50
N LEU A 33 -2.14 -1.24 -15.28
CA LEU A 33 -2.24 -1.16 -16.74
C LEU A 33 -3.69 -1.04 -17.21
N ARG A 34 -4.38 -0.02 -16.70
CA ARG A 34 -5.79 0.28 -16.95
C ARG A 34 -6.00 1.79 -17.15
N PRO A 35 -7.07 2.22 -17.86
CA PRO A 35 -7.37 3.64 -18.07
C PRO A 35 -8.02 4.29 -16.83
N ILE A 36 -7.34 4.27 -15.68
CA ILE A 36 -7.88 4.70 -14.38
C ILE A 36 -7.45 6.13 -13.95
N TYR A 37 -6.50 6.73 -14.65
CA TYR A 37 -5.78 7.92 -14.17
C TYR A 37 -6.53 9.25 -14.32
N GLN A 38 -7.56 9.34 -15.17
CA GLN A 38 -8.27 10.60 -15.38
C GLN A 38 -8.90 11.13 -14.08
N GLN A 39 -9.40 10.23 -13.23
CA GLN A 39 -10.04 10.58 -11.96
C GLN A 39 -9.07 11.13 -10.92
N THR A 40 -7.76 10.88 -11.05
CA THR A 40 -6.73 11.38 -10.13
C THR A 40 -6.29 12.81 -10.47
N ALA A 41 -6.57 13.30 -11.68
CA ALA A 41 -6.07 14.58 -12.19
C ALA A 41 -6.64 15.82 -11.49
N ALA A 42 -7.70 15.65 -10.69
CA ALA A 42 -8.29 16.67 -9.84
C ALA A 42 -8.66 16.08 -8.47
N TYR A 43 -8.68 16.94 -7.45
CA TYR A 43 -9.05 16.57 -6.07
C TYR A 43 -8.11 15.57 -5.38
N GLY A 44 -6.88 15.43 -5.90
CA GLY A 44 -5.83 14.62 -5.30
C GLY A 44 -5.87 13.14 -5.69
N HIS A 45 -4.69 12.52 -5.57
CA HIS A 45 -4.44 11.10 -5.88
C HIS A 45 -4.73 10.17 -4.69
N PHE A 46 -4.67 10.70 -3.47
CA PHE A 46 -4.75 9.93 -2.23
C PHE A 46 -5.94 10.34 -1.35
N GLY A 47 -6.37 9.45 -0.46
CA GLY A 47 -7.45 9.69 0.51
C GLY A 47 -8.85 9.57 -0.07
N ARG A 48 -8.99 8.88 -1.21
CA ARG A 48 -10.26 8.70 -1.94
C ARG A 48 -10.45 7.22 -2.25
N GLU A 49 -11.29 6.54 -1.49
CA GLU A 49 -11.57 5.10 -1.62
C GLU A 49 -12.45 4.77 -2.84
N LEU A 50 -11.95 5.04 -4.04
CA LEU A 50 -12.59 4.66 -5.30
C LEU A 50 -12.12 3.28 -5.74
N ALA A 51 -13.00 2.51 -6.39
CA ALA A 51 -12.69 1.15 -6.84
C ALA A 51 -11.44 1.06 -7.74
N ASP A 52 -11.17 2.12 -8.51
CA ASP A 52 -10.00 2.19 -9.38
C ASP A 52 -8.70 2.54 -8.65
N PHE A 53 -8.77 3.12 -7.45
CA PHE A 53 -7.62 3.55 -6.67
C PHE A 53 -7.16 2.41 -5.78
N THR A 54 -6.57 1.42 -6.43
CA THR A 54 -6.10 0.18 -5.81
C THR A 54 -5.06 0.39 -4.71
N TRP A 55 -4.36 1.53 -4.70
CA TRP A 55 -3.41 1.92 -3.65
C TRP A 55 -4.07 2.43 -2.37
N GLU A 56 -5.36 2.74 -2.39
CA GLU A 56 -6.13 3.13 -1.19
C GLU A 56 -6.67 1.90 -0.44
N ARG A 57 -6.55 0.70 -1.01
CA ARG A 57 -6.97 -0.54 -0.34
C ARG A 57 -6.08 -0.81 0.86
N THR A 58 -6.69 -1.27 1.95
CA THR A 58 -6.03 -1.67 3.19
C THR A 58 -5.97 -3.19 3.35
N ASP A 59 -5.96 -3.92 2.23
CA ASP A 59 -6.03 -5.38 2.15
C ASP A 59 -4.84 -6.13 2.77
N LYS A 60 -3.71 -5.45 3.01
CA LYS A 60 -2.55 -5.99 3.73
C LYS A 60 -2.52 -5.67 5.23
N ALA A 61 -3.44 -4.84 5.74
CA ALA A 61 -3.40 -4.37 7.13
C ALA A 61 -3.42 -5.54 8.13
N ASP A 62 -4.34 -6.51 7.95
CA ASP A 62 -4.45 -7.67 8.83
C ASP A 62 -3.22 -8.59 8.75
N ALA A 63 -2.66 -8.77 7.55
CA ALA A 63 -1.46 -9.57 7.34
C ALA A 63 -0.25 -8.95 8.05
N LEU A 64 -0.07 -7.63 7.92
CA LEU A 64 0.99 -6.88 8.61
C LEU A 64 0.81 -6.90 10.12
N ARG A 65 -0.44 -6.73 10.60
CA ARG A 65 -0.79 -6.81 12.02
C ARG A 65 -0.42 -8.17 12.61
N SER A 66 -0.81 -9.25 11.94
CA SER A 66 -0.47 -10.61 12.35
C SER A 66 1.05 -10.86 12.32
N ALA A 67 1.76 -10.38 11.30
CA ALA A 67 3.21 -10.55 11.18
C ALA A 67 3.99 -9.74 12.24
N ALA A 68 3.45 -8.59 12.65
CA ALA A 68 3.97 -7.78 13.74
C ALA A 68 3.63 -8.35 15.14
N GLY A 69 2.72 -9.33 15.24
CA GLY A 69 2.31 -9.95 16.50
C GLY A 69 1.43 -9.06 17.38
N ILE A 70 0.66 -8.15 16.79
CA ILE A 70 -0.23 -7.19 17.49
C ILE A 70 -1.70 -7.29 17.06
#